data_AF-A0A3D2VQ42-F1
#
_entry.id   AF-A0A3D2VQ42-F1
#
_cell.length_a   1.000
_cell.length_b   1.000
_cell.length_c   1.000
_cell.angle_alpha   90.00
_cell.angle_beta   90.00
_cell.angle_gamma   90.00
#
_symmetry.space_group_name_H-M   'P 1'
#
loop_
_entity.id
_entity.type
_entity.pdbx_description
1 polymer ?
#
loop_
_entity_poly.entity_id
_entity_poly.type
_entity_poly.pdbx_seq_one_letter_code
_entity_poly.pdbx_strand_id
1 'polypeptide(L)'
;RAWPLAAARSQPVELKGEVGGTLKLDGPGGPLTLEFDDFRLFNLLPEPDAKPGDRKFRNFGPSVGFKVRNAAGEAREYFNYMVPAQLEGRWFYISGMRARPGDPFTYLHIPMDADNSPERFLKFNARLRDAAGLRALLEHPAGAAAGNADFQRDLNVVRANLVGLFAEGGFGAVTERAKSVVPAERLREATTLYLNLLRDTLAEVYLEVLREAGVEVESGIDGREEAFFNDAISALAALPGYGAPLYLQLASFRQVEASGLQISHSAGAPVVYVGFALLVTGIFIMFYTSHRRVWAWLAVEDGATRLLLAGTGNRRQADFARDFAELRRRVAARLDQLAQPVAAAS
;
A
#
# COMPACT_ATOMS: atom_id res chain seq x y z
N ARG A 1 -8.44 1.14 -19.84
CA ARG A 1 -8.03 1.76 -21.13
C ARG A 1 -6.53 1.94 -21.11
N ALA A 2 -5.82 1.56 -22.17
CA ALA A 2 -4.38 1.79 -22.34
C ALA A 2 -4.16 2.91 -23.33
N TRP A 3 -3.66 4.04 -22.83
CA TRP A 3 -3.36 5.23 -23.62
C TRP A 3 -1.91 5.18 -24.06
N PRO A 4 -1.61 5.30 -25.36
CA PRO A 4 -0.23 5.38 -25.83
C PRO A 4 0.45 6.65 -25.28
N LEU A 5 1.61 6.49 -24.66
CA LEU A 5 2.45 7.59 -24.21
C LEU A 5 3.63 7.84 -25.13
N ALA A 6 4.02 6.87 -25.96
CA ALA A 6 5.22 6.93 -26.81
C ALA A 6 4.92 7.02 -28.31
N ALA A 7 3.66 7.21 -28.71
CA ALA A 7 3.24 7.29 -30.12
C ALA A 7 2.43 8.55 -30.41
N ALA A 8 2.35 8.93 -31.69
CA ALA A 8 1.52 10.03 -32.19
C ALA A 8 -0.01 9.78 -32.11
N ARG A 9 -0.40 8.54 -31.79
CA ARG A 9 -1.81 8.17 -31.62
C ARG A 9 -2.33 8.69 -30.29
N SER A 10 -3.53 9.27 -30.26
CA SER A 10 -4.20 9.69 -29.02
C SER A 10 -5.28 8.72 -28.53
N GLN A 11 -5.79 7.84 -29.39
CA GLN A 11 -6.89 6.93 -29.03
C GLN A 11 -6.41 5.75 -28.16
N PRO A 12 -7.10 5.45 -27.05
CA PRO A 12 -6.74 4.33 -26.19
C PRO A 12 -7.18 2.99 -26.80
N VAL A 13 -6.58 1.92 -26.30
CA VAL A 13 -7.04 0.54 -26.50
C VAL A 13 -7.78 0.07 -25.26
N GLU A 14 -8.92 -0.59 -25.43
CA GLU A 14 -9.61 -1.23 -24.31
C GLU A 14 -8.94 -2.55 -23.94
N LEU A 15 -8.61 -2.69 -22.67
CA LEU A 15 -8.01 -3.90 -22.11
C LEU A 15 -8.89 -4.41 -20.98
N LYS A 16 -9.06 -5.74 -20.92
CA LYS A 16 -9.67 -6.45 -19.81
C LYS A 16 -8.61 -7.35 -19.21
N GLY A 17 -8.44 -7.28 -17.90
CA GLY A 17 -7.49 -8.08 -17.14
C GLY A 17 -8.04 -8.39 -15.76
N GLU A 18 -7.44 -9.38 -15.12
CA GLU A 18 -7.73 -9.80 -13.76
C GLU A 18 -6.46 -9.71 -12.92
N VAL A 19 -6.60 -9.44 -11.63
CA VAL A 19 -5.46 -9.44 -10.69
C VAL A 19 -4.87 -10.85 -10.62
N GLY A 20 -3.55 -10.95 -10.74
CA GLY A 20 -2.80 -12.18 -10.93
C GLY A 20 -2.67 -12.62 -12.40
N GLY A 21 -3.39 -11.96 -13.32
CA GLY A 21 -3.36 -12.24 -14.75
C GLY A 21 -2.26 -11.48 -15.50
N THR A 22 -2.00 -11.92 -16.73
CA THR A 22 -1.03 -11.28 -17.63
C THR A 22 -1.64 -10.98 -19.00
N LEU A 23 -1.20 -9.90 -19.64
CA LEU A 23 -1.58 -9.51 -21.00
C LEU A 23 -0.34 -9.19 -21.83
N LYS A 24 -0.30 -9.70 -23.06
CA LYS A 24 0.74 -9.32 -24.04
C LYS A 24 0.26 -8.17 -24.89
N LEU A 25 1.13 -7.19 -25.11
CA LEU A 25 0.88 -6.02 -25.93
C LEU A 25 2.04 -5.78 -26.89
N ASP A 26 1.76 -5.18 -28.04
CA ASP A 26 2.80 -4.69 -28.94
C ASP A 26 3.21 -3.27 -28.51
N GLY A 27 4.48 -3.11 -28.15
CA GLY A 27 5.07 -1.83 -27.81
C GLY A 27 5.95 -1.29 -28.95
N PRO A 28 6.31 0.01 -28.90
CA PRO A 28 7.22 0.61 -29.88
C PRO A 28 8.62 -0.02 -29.89
N GLY A 29 9.05 -0.62 -28.77
CA GLY A 29 10.32 -1.33 -28.63
C GLY A 29 10.20 -2.86 -28.70
N GLY A 30 9.09 -3.39 -29.21
CA GLY A 30 8.80 -4.83 -29.25
C GLY A 30 7.73 -5.26 -28.24
N PRO A 31 7.56 -6.58 -28.02
CA PRO A 31 6.50 -7.11 -27.17
C PRO A 31 6.67 -6.70 -25.71
N LEU A 32 5.55 -6.35 -25.09
CA LEU A 32 5.41 -5.99 -23.68
C LEU A 32 4.51 -7.00 -22.99
N THR A 33 4.80 -7.31 -21.73
CA THR A 33 3.90 -8.07 -20.86
C THR A 33 3.43 -7.17 -19.72
N LEU A 34 2.12 -7.00 -19.60
CA LEU A 34 1.48 -6.41 -18.44
C LEU A 34 1.12 -7.52 -17.46
N GLU A 35 1.53 -7.38 -16.20
CA GLU A 35 1.18 -8.29 -15.11
C GLU A 35 0.37 -7.48 -14.10
N PHE A 36 -0.89 -7.85 -13.84
CA PHE A 36 -1.72 -7.15 -12.84
C PHE A 36 -1.45 -7.74 -11.46
N ASP A 37 -0.90 -6.95 -10.55
CA ASP A 37 -0.36 -7.46 -9.28
C ASP A 37 -1.36 -7.32 -8.13
N ASP A 38 -1.98 -6.14 -7.99
CA ASP A 38 -2.79 -5.79 -6.83
C ASP A 38 -3.95 -4.88 -7.22
N PHE A 39 -5.03 -4.93 -6.45
CA PHE A 39 -6.13 -3.98 -6.51
C PHE A 39 -6.51 -3.56 -5.10
N ARG A 40 -6.59 -2.25 -4.87
CA ARG A 40 -7.02 -1.69 -3.59
C ARG A 40 -8.24 -0.83 -3.83
N LEU A 41 -9.33 -1.14 -3.13
CA LEU A 41 -10.56 -0.33 -3.21
C LEU A 41 -10.39 1.03 -2.50
N PHE A 42 -9.63 1.04 -1.40
CA PHE A 42 -9.39 2.22 -0.57
C PHE A 42 -7.91 2.43 -0.37
N ASN A 43 -7.45 3.67 -0.55
CA ASN A 43 -6.06 4.05 -0.33
C ASN A 43 -6.02 5.23 0.65
N LEU A 44 -5.86 4.90 1.94
CA LEU A 44 -5.83 5.86 3.03
C LEU A 44 -4.38 6.33 3.25
N LEU A 45 -4.08 7.57 2.87
CA LEU A 45 -2.78 8.19 3.09
C LEU A 45 -2.89 9.33 4.11
N PRO A 46 -1.87 9.55 4.95
CA PRO A 46 -1.84 10.72 5.83
C PRO A 46 -1.99 12.02 5.03
N GLU A 47 -2.70 13.01 5.56
CA GLU A 47 -2.75 14.34 4.93
C GLU A 47 -1.34 14.99 4.94
N PRO A 48 -0.95 15.72 3.87
CA PRO A 48 0.36 16.36 3.80
C PRO A 48 0.68 17.29 4.97
N ASP A 49 -0.35 17.95 5.53
CA ASP A 49 -0.23 18.89 6.65
C ASP A 49 -0.44 18.23 8.03
N ALA A 50 -0.62 16.90 8.07
CA ALA A 50 -0.82 16.17 9.31
C ALA A 50 0.48 16.11 10.11
N LYS A 51 0.44 16.55 11.38
CA LYS A 51 1.59 16.43 12.28
C LYS A 51 1.78 14.98 12.71
N PRO A 52 3.00 14.56 13.11
CA PRO A 52 3.21 13.24 13.71
C PRO A 52 2.26 13.02 14.89
N GLY A 53 1.32 12.07 14.75
CA GLY A 53 0.27 11.78 15.74
C GLY A 53 -1.15 12.17 15.31
N ASP A 54 -1.29 13.01 14.28
CA ASP A 54 -2.60 13.34 13.71
C ASP A 54 -3.18 12.15 12.94
N ARG A 55 -4.40 11.75 13.27
CA ARG A 55 -5.13 10.67 12.59
C ARG A 55 -5.94 11.18 11.41
N LYS A 56 -5.38 12.08 10.61
CA LYS A 56 -6.03 12.60 9.42
C LYS A 56 -5.55 11.82 8.21
N PHE A 57 -6.43 10.95 7.71
CA PHE A 57 -6.20 10.16 6.52
C PHE A 57 -7.16 10.61 5.43
N ARG A 58 -6.63 10.76 4.22
CA ARG A 58 -7.40 11.01 3.01
C ARG A 58 -7.47 9.73 2.19
N ASN A 59 -8.66 9.38 1.74
CA ASN A 59 -8.85 8.30 0.79
C ASN A 59 -8.62 8.80 -0.64
N PHE A 60 -7.69 8.18 -1.36
CA PHE A 60 -7.39 8.45 -2.78
C PHE A 60 -8.20 7.56 -3.74
N GLY A 61 -9.15 6.80 -3.21
CA GLY A 61 -10.04 5.94 -3.99
C GLY A 61 -9.34 4.66 -4.49
N PRO A 62 -9.93 3.97 -5.48
CA PRO A 62 -9.41 2.71 -5.97
C PRO A 62 -8.07 2.87 -6.70
N SER A 63 -7.19 1.89 -6.57
CA SER A 63 -5.94 1.81 -7.33
C SER A 63 -5.69 0.40 -7.86
N VAL A 64 -4.97 0.33 -8.97
CA VAL A 64 -4.47 -0.91 -9.55
C VAL A 64 -2.94 -0.87 -9.59
N GLY A 65 -2.31 -1.89 -9.03
CA GLY A 65 -0.88 -2.15 -9.14
C GLY A 65 -0.61 -3.11 -10.30
N PHE A 66 0.42 -2.82 -11.10
CA PHE A 66 0.80 -3.65 -12.24
C PHE A 66 2.29 -3.53 -12.55
N LYS A 67 2.82 -4.54 -13.22
CA LYS A 67 4.17 -4.53 -13.79
C LYS A 67 4.12 -4.44 -15.30
N VAL A 68 5.08 -3.72 -15.87
CA VAL A 68 5.33 -3.72 -17.31
C VAL A 68 6.69 -4.35 -17.53
N ARG A 69 6.71 -5.47 -18.26
CA ARG A 69 7.93 -6.18 -18.63
C ARG A 69 8.22 -6.00 -20.12
N ASN A 70 9.45 -5.62 -20.45
CA ASN A 70 9.90 -5.48 -21.83
C ASN A 70 10.40 -6.82 -22.42
N ALA A 71 10.72 -6.81 -23.72
CA ALA A 71 11.25 -7.98 -24.42
C ALA A 71 12.60 -8.49 -23.87
N ALA A 72 13.37 -7.64 -23.18
CA ALA A 72 14.61 -8.01 -22.49
C ALA A 72 14.37 -8.67 -21.12
N GLY A 73 13.11 -8.76 -20.67
CA GLY A 73 12.74 -9.34 -19.39
C GLY A 73 12.80 -8.37 -18.20
N GLU A 74 13.19 -7.12 -18.42
CA GLU A 74 13.20 -6.09 -17.37
C GLU A 74 11.77 -5.67 -17.04
N ALA A 75 11.43 -5.63 -15.75
CA ALA A 75 10.12 -5.22 -15.27
C ALA A 75 10.22 -3.97 -14.42
N ARG A 76 9.29 -3.05 -14.63
CA ARG A 76 9.06 -1.88 -13.77
C ARG A 76 7.69 -1.99 -13.12
N GLU A 77 7.57 -1.51 -11.89
CA GLU A 77 6.34 -1.58 -11.12
C GLU A 77 5.63 -0.24 -11.13
N TYR A 78 4.31 -0.30 -11.28
CA TYR A 78 3.44 0.84 -11.40
C TYR A 78 2.22 0.68 -10.51
N PHE A 79 1.62 1.80 -10.14
CA PHE A 79 0.24 1.79 -9.68
C PHE A 79 -0.46 3.06 -10.12
N ASN A 80 -1.74 2.92 -10.44
CA ASN A 80 -2.55 4.02 -10.94
C ASN A 80 -3.79 4.16 -10.07
N TYR A 81 -4.04 5.37 -9.58
CA TYR A 81 -5.33 5.70 -8.99
C TYR A 81 -6.39 5.85 -10.09
N MET A 82 -7.60 5.38 -9.79
CA MET A 82 -8.76 5.48 -10.68
C MET A 82 -9.32 6.90 -10.74
N VAL A 83 -9.31 7.59 -9.61
CA VAL A 83 -9.90 8.93 -9.44
C VAL A 83 -8.80 9.97 -9.30
N PRO A 84 -9.03 11.21 -9.77
CA PRO A 84 -8.10 12.29 -9.55
C PRO A 84 -8.07 12.67 -8.05
N ALA A 85 -6.93 13.18 -7.60
CA ALA A 85 -6.72 13.67 -6.26
C ALA A 85 -6.27 15.13 -6.28
N GLN A 86 -6.58 15.85 -5.21
CA GLN A 86 -6.23 17.26 -5.11
C GLN A 86 -4.86 17.44 -4.45
N LEU A 87 -3.95 18.13 -5.14
CA LEU A 87 -2.64 18.56 -4.67
C LEU A 87 -2.57 20.08 -4.82
N GLU A 88 -2.27 20.79 -3.73
CA GLU A 88 -2.15 22.27 -3.73
C GLU A 88 -3.34 22.97 -4.39
N GLY A 89 -4.56 22.50 -4.12
CA GLY A 89 -5.80 23.06 -4.67
C GLY A 89 -6.14 22.60 -6.11
N ARG A 90 -5.23 21.91 -6.81
CA ARG A 90 -5.40 21.46 -8.20
C ARG A 90 -5.62 19.96 -8.30
N TRP A 91 -6.29 19.49 -9.35
CA TRP A 91 -6.71 18.10 -9.50
C TRP A 91 -5.84 17.33 -10.49
N PHE A 92 -5.35 16.17 -10.07
CA PHE A 92 -4.44 15.33 -10.86
C PHE A 92 -4.83 13.86 -10.81
N TYR A 93 -4.73 13.19 -11.96
CA TYR A 93 -4.59 11.74 -12.01
C TYR A 93 -3.17 11.36 -11.63
N ILE A 94 -3.03 10.51 -10.62
CA ILE A 94 -1.73 10.16 -10.05
C ILE A 94 -1.35 8.74 -10.44
N SER A 95 -0.15 8.59 -10.99
CA SER A 95 0.45 7.32 -11.37
C SER A 95 1.85 7.23 -10.77
N GLY A 96 2.11 6.19 -9.99
CA GLY A 96 3.42 5.92 -9.42
C GLY A 96 4.21 4.92 -10.26
N MET A 97 5.51 5.11 -10.36
CA MET A 97 6.45 4.17 -10.96
C MET A 97 7.68 3.96 -10.07
N ARG A 98 8.15 2.72 -9.99
CA ARG A 98 9.48 2.39 -9.46
C ARG A 98 10.20 1.38 -10.35
N ALA A 99 11.51 1.55 -10.49
CA ALA A 99 12.33 0.70 -11.34
C ALA A 99 12.62 -0.65 -10.68
N ARG A 100 12.83 -0.68 -9.36
CA ARG A 100 13.14 -1.90 -8.61
C ARG A 100 12.23 -2.04 -7.39
N PRO A 101 11.99 -3.28 -6.94
CA PRO A 101 11.34 -3.51 -5.64
C PRO A 101 12.12 -2.83 -4.53
N GLY A 102 11.42 -2.06 -3.68
CA GLY A 102 12.01 -1.33 -2.55
C GLY A 102 12.45 0.10 -2.87
N ASP A 103 12.58 0.47 -4.15
CA ASP A 103 12.82 1.87 -4.52
C ASP A 103 11.60 2.75 -4.16
N PRO A 104 11.82 4.03 -3.81
CA PRO A 104 10.72 4.97 -3.66
C PRO A 104 10.01 5.16 -5.00
N PHE A 105 8.69 5.35 -4.93
CA PHE A 105 7.91 5.69 -6.12
C PHE A 105 8.22 7.11 -6.58
N THR A 106 8.37 7.26 -7.89
CA THR A 106 8.31 8.55 -8.59
C THR A 106 6.92 8.71 -9.17
N TYR A 107 6.39 9.92 -9.12
CA TYR A 107 4.98 10.17 -9.45
C TYR A 107 4.84 11.00 -10.73
N LEU A 108 3.94 10.53 -11.59
CA LEU A 108 3.40 11.28 -12.71
C LEU A 108 2.04 11.88 -12.27
N HIS A 109 1.94 13.21 -12.37
CA HIS A 109 0.75 13.97 -12.03
C HIS A 109 0.11 14.50 -13.32
N ILE A 110 -0.87 13.77 -13.87
CA ILE A 110 -1.56 14.19 -15.10
C ILE A 110 -2.67 15.17 -14.70
N PRO A 111 -2.66 16.43 -15.17
CA PRO A 111 -3.71 17.38 -14.82
C PRO A 111 -5.07 16.92 -15.33
N MET A 112 -6.09 17.15 -14.52
CA MET A 112 -7.48 16.92 -14.89
C MET A 112 -7.99 18.07 -15.75
N ASP A 113 -8.57 17.77 -16.90
CA ASP A 113 -9.18 18.76 -17.79
C ASP A 113 -10.61 19.15 -17.36
N ALA A 114 -11.24 20.04 -18.15
CA ALA A 114 -12.58 20.55 -17.89
C ALA A 114 -13.68 19.46 -17.86
N ASP A 115 -13.45 18.32 -18.50
CA ASP A 115 -14.37 17.20 -18.57
C ASP A 115 -14.11 16.15 -17.47
N ASN A 116 -13.29 16.50 -16.49
CA ASN A 116 -12.81 15.60 -15.44
C ASN A 116 -12.08 14.39 -16.02
N SER A 117 -11.18 14.62 -16.99
CA SER A 117 -10.49 13.56 -17.71
C SER A 117 -8.98 13.82 -17.86
N PRO A 118 -8.17 12.80 -18.12
CA PRO A 118 -6.76 12.97 -18.48
C PRO A 118 -6.57 13.20 -19.99
N GLU A 119 -7.65 13.23 -20.79
CA GLU A 119 -7.58 13.12 -22.24
C GLU A 119 -6.89 14.30 -22.90
N ARG A 120 -7.11 15.53 -22.42
CA ARG A 120 -6.43 16.71 -22.98
C ARG A 120 -4.91 16.60 -22.88
N PHE A 121 -4.39 16.16 -21.74
CA PHE A 121 -2.95 15.92 -21.57
C PHE A 121 -2.45 14.83 -22.52
N LEU A 122 -3.20 13.75 -22.67
CA LEU A 122 -2.82 12.61 -23.51
C LEU A 122 -2.83 12.98 -25.00
N LYS A 123 -3.80 13.79 -25.45
CA LYS A 123 -3.84 14.38 -26.79
C LYS A 123 -2.66 15.34 -27.00
N PHE A 124 -2.34 16.16 -26.01
CA PHE A 124 -1.20 17.06 -26.07
C PHE A 124 0.11 16.29 -26.22
N ASN A 125 0.36 15.27 -25.39
CA ASN A 125 1.52 14.37 -25.56
C ASN A 125 1.55 13.71 -26.95
N ALA A 126 0.41 13.24 -27.47
CA ALA A 126 0.34 12.61 -28.78
C ALA A 126 0.73 13.59 -29.91
N ARG A 127 0.27 14.85 -29.85
CA ARG A 127 0.62 15.91 -30.81
C ARG A 127 2.11 16.21 -30.84
N LEU A 128 2.78 16.23 -29.68
CA LEU A 128 4.23 16.43 -29.60
C LEU A 128 5.02 15.27 -30.23
N ARG A 129 4.40 14.10 -30.39
CA ARG A 129 4.99 12.90 -30.98
C ARG A 129 4.65 12.73 -32.46
N ASP A 130 3.76 13.56 -32.99
CA ASP A 130 3.48 13.65 -34.41
C ASP A 130 4.45 14.62 -35.08
N ALA A 131 5.62 14.13 -35.47
CA ALA A 131 6.63 14.96 -36.12
C ALA A 131 6.15 15.57 -37.46
N ALA A 132 5.20 14.95 -38.16
CA ALA A 132 4.66 15.48 -39.40
C ALA A 132 3.64 16.59 -39.11
N GLY A 133 2.69 16.33 -38.21
CA GLY A 133 1.70 17.32 -37.77
C GLY A 133 2.34 18.53 -37.10
N LEU A 134 3.40 18.34 -36.30
CA LEU A 134 4.15 19.44 -35.70
C LEU A 134 4.78 20.33 -36.77
N ARG A 135 5.45 19.75 -37.78
CA ARG A 135 6.03 20.57 -38.86
C ARG A 135 4.97 21.36 -39.62
N ALA A 136 3.85 20.72 -39.96
CA ALA A 136 2.73 21.38 -40.63
C ALA A 136 2.15 22.54 -39.81
N LEU A 137 2.01 22.36 -38.49
CA LEU A 137 1.56 23.41 -37.58
C LEU A 137 2.51 24.62 -37.57
N LEU A 138 3.82 24.36 -37.55
CA LEU A 138 4.84 25.41 -37.50
C LEU A 138 5.00 26.15 -38.84
N GLU A 139 4.73 25.49 -39.96
CA GLU A 139 4.77 26.10 -41.31
C GLU A 139 3.60 27.06 -41.58
N HIS A 140 2.46 26.85 -40.92
CA HIS A 140 1.28 27.71 -41.04
C HIS A 140 0.83 28.25 -39.68
N PRO A 141 1.65 29.06 -38.99
CA PRO A 141 1.23 29.63 -37.71
C PRO A 141 0.07 30.60 -37.94
N ALA A 142 -0.95 30.51 -37.08
CA ALA A 142 -2.04 31.47 -37.06
C ALA A 142 -1.46 32.89 -36.85
N GLY A 143 -1.59 33.77 -37.86
CA GLY A 143 -1.11 35.15 -37.79
C GLY A 143 0.34 35.40 -38.23
N ALA A 144 0.94 34.53 -39.05
CA ALA A 144 2.29 34.72 -39.56
C ALA A 144 2.48 36.10 -40.25
N ALA A 145 3.31 36.96 -39.65
CA ALA A 145 3.76 38.20 -40.25
C ALA A 145 4.75 37.94 -41.39
N ALA A 146 4.70 38.77 -42.44
CA ALA A 146 5.59 38.70 -43.60
C ALA A 146 7.06 38.93 -43.19
N GLY A 147 7.79 37.85 -42.93
CA GLY A 147 9.23 37.85 -42.64
C GLY A 147 10.04 37.15 -43.74
N ASN A 148 11.36 37.06 -43.56
CA ASN A 148 12.23 36.29 -44.45
C ASN A 148 11.87 34.80 -44.36
N ALA A 149 11.37 34.24 -45.46
CA ALA A 149 10.92 32.86 -45.55
C ALA A 149 12.01 31.83 -45.21
N ASP A 150 13.28 32.12 -45.50
CA ASP A 150 14.39 31.22 -45.21
C ASP A 150 14.65 31.13 -43.71
N PHE A 151 14.72 32.29 -43.04
CA PHE A 151 14.90 32.35 -41.59
C PHE A 151 13.75 31.65 -40.85
N GLN A 152 12.51 31.82 -41.31
CA GLN A 152 11.35 31.16 -40.68
C GLN A 152 11.40 29.65 -40.84
N ARG A 153 11.81 29.15 -42.01
CA ARG A 153 12.02 27.71 -42.21
C ARG A 153 13.08 27.16 -41.26
N ASP A 154 14.24 27.82 -41.17
CA ASP A 154 15.32 27.41 -40.26
C ASP A 154 14.88 27.42 -38.80
N LEU A 155 14.16 28.47 -38.38
CA LEU A 155 13.61 28.58 -37.03
C LEU A 155 12.61 27.45 -36.73
N ASN A 156 11.72 27.14 -37.66
CA ASN A 156 10.74 26.06 -37.50
C ASN A 156 11.41 24.69 -37.35
N VAL A 157 12.51 24.45 -38.06
CA VAL A 157 13.33 23.23 -37.87
C VAL A 157 13.90 23.18 -36.46
N VAL A 158 14.44 24.28 -35.95
CA VAL A 158 14.95 24.36 -34.56
C VAL A 158 13.84 24.07 -33.55
N ARG A 159 12.67 24.70 -33.71
CA ARG A 159 11.50 24.52 -32.84
C ARG A 159 11.03 23.07 -32.80
N ALA A 160 10.88 22.44 -33.97
CA ALA A 160 10.48 21.03 -34.06
C ALA A 160 11.51 20.10 -33.37
N ASN A 161 12.80 20.38 -33.55
CA ASN A 161 13.86 19.61 -32.91
C ASN A 161 13.86 19.77 -31.39
N LEU A 162 13.61 20.98 -30.86
CA LEU A 162 13.50 21.21 -29.42
C LEU A 162 12.33 20.45 -28.81
N VAL A 163 11.17 20.44 -29.47
CA VAL A 163 10.00 19.65 -29.03
C VAL A 163 10.31 18.16 -29.04
N GLY A 164 10.97 17.64 -30.08
CA GLY A 164 11.40 16.24 -30.14
C GLY A 164 12.32 15.86 -28.99
N LEU A 165 13.36 16.67 -28.72
CA LEU A 165 14.28 16.46 -27.60
C LEU A 165 13.56 16.49 -26.24
N PHE A 166 12.63 17.42 -26.07
CA PHE A 166 11.82 17.51 -24.87
C PHE A 166 10.91 16.28 -24.68
N ALA A 167 10.28 15.78 -25.76
CA ALA A 167 9.43 14.59 -25.70
C ALA A 167 10.20 13.30 -25.38
N GLU A 168 11.50 13.25 -25.69
CA GLU A 168 12.39 12.12 -25.41
C GLU A 168 13.01 12.16 -24.01
N GLY A 169 13.47 13.33 -23.55
CA GLY A 169 14.25 13.43 -22.31
C GLY A 169 13.96 14.66 -21.44
N GLY A 170 12.83 15.33 -21.68
CA GLY A 170 12.39 16.50 -20.91
C GLY A 170 13.35 17.68 -21.04
N PHE A 171 13.31 18.59 -20.06
CA PHE A 171 14.18 19.77 -20.03
C PHE A 171 15.68 19.43 -19.92
N GLY A 172 16.01 18.25 -19.36
CA GLY A 172 17.37 17.76 -19.28
C GLY A 172 17.99 17.59 -20.67
N ALA A 173 17.30 16.91 -21.58
CA ALA A 173 17.79 16.70 -22.96
C ALA A 173 18.02 18.02 -23.72
N VAL A 174 17.15 19.00 -23.53
CA VAL A 174 17.27 20.32 -24.15
C VAL A 174 18.50 21.07 -23.61
N THR A 175 18.72 21.00 -22.30
CA THR A 175 19.88 21.63 -21.65
C THR A 175 21.20 20.97 -22.06
N GLU A 176 21.23 19.64 -22.15
CA GLU A 176 22.41 18.91 -22.64
C GLU A 176 22.71 19.22 -24.11
N ARG A 177 21.66 19.39 -24.94
CA ARG A 177 21.86 19.84 -26.32
C ARG A 177 22.51 21.22 -26.38
N ALA A 178 22.07 22.17 -25.55
CA ALA A 178 22.68 23.50 -25.47
C ALA A 178 24.18 23.41 -25.12
N LYS A 179 24.54 22.58 -24.12
CA LYS A 179 25.94 22.35 -23.73
C LYS A 179 26.82 21.79 -24.84
N SER A 180 26.26 20.92 -25.70
CA SER A 180 27.02 20.29 -26.78
C SER A 180 27.32 21.21 -27.98
N VAL A 181 26.52 22.27 -28.16
CA VAL A 181 26.58 23.14 -29.35
C VAL A 181 27.13 24.53 -29.01
N VAL A 182 26.86 25.03 -27.80
CA VAL A 182 27.12 26.41 -27.43
C VAL A 182 28.38 26.51 -26.57
N PRO A 183 29.32 27.43 -26.87
CA PRO A 183 30.47 27.72 -26.01
C PRO A 183 30.06 28.09 -24.57
N ALA A 184 30.92 27.77 -23.60
CA ALA A 184 30.62 27.92 -22.17
C ALA A 184 30.23 29.35 -21.77
N GLU A 185 30.80 30.35 -22.45
CA GLU A 185 30.57 31.78 -22.17
C GLU A 185 29.15 32.22 -22.52
N ARG A 186 28.52 31.59 -23.52
CA ARG A 186 27.17 31.91 -24.00
C ARG A 186 26.12 30.88 -23.60
N LEU A 187 26.53 29.81 -22.93
CA LEU A 187 25.68 28.68 -22.60
C LEU A 187 24.43 29.09 -21.82
N ARG A 188 24.57 29.98 -20.83
CA ARG A 188 23.45 30.43 -19.98
C ARG A 188 22.39 31.19 -20.78
N GLU A 189 22.83 32.11 -21.63
CA GLU A 189 21.95 32.90 -22.49
C GLU A 189 21.25 31.99 -23.51
N ALA A 190 22.02 31.15 -24.21
CA ALA A 190 21.46 30.25 -25.22
C ALA A 190 20.49 29.22 -24.63
N THR A 191 20.77 28.68 -23.43
CA THR A 191 19.86 27.77 -22.73
C THR A 191 18.54 28.47 -22.41
N THR A 192 18.59 29.72 -21.95
CA THR A 192 17.39 30.51 -21.66
C THR A 192 16.56 30.73 -22.93
N LEU A 193 17.23 31.08 -24.03
CA LEU A 193 16.57 31.23 -25.33
C LEU A 193 15.93 29.92 -25.83
N TYR A 194 16.61 28.79 -25.70
CA TYR A 194 16.07 27.48 -26.10
C TYR A 194 14.86 27.08 -25.25
N LEU A 195 14.89 27.32 -23.95
CA LEU A 195 13.77 27.02 -23.06
C LEU A 195 12.56 27.92 -23.33
N ASN A 196 12.78 29.20 -23.60
CA ASN A 196 11.70 30.11 -23.97
C ASN A 196 11.09 29.70 -25.32
N LEU A 197 11.93 29.47 -26.33
CA LEU A 197 11.48 29.03 -27.65
C LEU A 197 10.70 27.71 -27.58
N LEU A 198 11.16 26.77 -26.75
CA LEU A 198 10.45 25.53 -26.48
C LEU A 198 9.09 25.81 -25.84
N ARG A 199 9.02 26.62 -24.78
CA ARG A 199 7.77 26.93 -24.08
C ARG A 199 6.75 27.59 -25.02
N ASP A 200 7.19 28.53 -25.85
CA ASP A 200 6.34 29.20 -26.84
C ASP A 200 5.80 28.20 -27.88
N THR A 201 6.67 27.30 -28.36
CA THR A 201 6.27 26.25 -29.30
C THR A 201 5.30 25.25 -28.66
N LEU A 202 5.50 24.87 -27.40
CA LEU A 202 4.57 24.03 -26.65
C LEU A 202 3.21 24.71 -26.47
N ALA A 203 3.20 26.03 -26.25
CA ALA A 203 1.97 26.81 -26.14
C ALA A 203 1.19 26.81 -27.46
N GLU A 204 1.86 26.97 -28.61
CA GLU A 204 1.21 26.87 -29.93
C GLU A 204 0.58 25.50 -30.18
N VAL A 205 1.28 24.41 -29.82
CA VAL A 205 0.71 23.06 -29.92
C VAL A 205 -0.47 22.89 -28.96
N TYR A 206 -0.39 23.45 -27.75
CA TYR A 206 -1.49 23.40 -26.79
C TYR A 206 -2.73 24.17 -27.28
N LEU A 207 -2.55 25.34 -27.89
CA LEU A 207 -3.65 26.09 -28.51
C LEU A 207 -4.33 25.27 -29.60
N GLU A 208 -3.57 24.51 -30.39
CA GLU A 208 -4.16 23.63 -31.40
C GLU A 208 -4.99 22.49 -30.76
N VAL A 209 -4.50 21.89 -29.67
CA VAL A 209 -5.27 20.90 -28.89
C VAL A 209 -6.57 21.50 -28.36
N LEU A 210 -6.56 22.77 -27.94
CA LEU A 210 -7.75 23.48 -27.49
C LEU A 210 -8.73 23.74 -28.64
N ARG A 211 -8.25 24.18 -29.81
CA ARG A 211 -9.09 24.37 -31.02
C ARG A 211 -9.78 23.08 -31.43
N GLU A 212 -9.06 21.97 -31.42
CA GLU A 212 -9.59 20.64 -31.74
C GLU A 212 -10.63 20.16 -30.73
N ALA A 213 -10.54 20.63 -29.49
CA ALA A 213 -11.54 20.41 -28.45
C ALA A 213 -12.72 21.40 -28.53
N GLY A 214 -12.74 22.31 -29.50
CA GLY A 214 -13.78 23.32 -29.66
C GLY A 214 -13.73 24.46 -28.64
N VAL A 215 -12.58 24.67 -27.98
CA VAL A 215 -12.37 25.78 -27.06
C VAL A 215 -12.03 27.03 -27.86
N GLU A 216 -12.71 28.14 -27.57
CA GLU A 216 -12.41 29.43 -28.20
C GLU A 216 -11.08 29.99 -27.66
N VAL A 217 -10.10 30.14 -28.54
CA VAL A 217 -8.75 30.61 -28.19
C VAL A 217 -8.40 31.99 -28.76
N GLU A 218 -9.22 32.51 -29.68
CA GLU A 218 -8.97 33.79 -30.38
C GLU A 218 -9.03 35.00 -29.44
N SER A 219 -9.81 34.89 -28.37
CA SER A 219 -9.93 35.91 -27.31
C SER A 219 -8.86 35.78 -26.21
N GLY A 220 -7.88 34.87 -26.39
CA GLY A 220 -6.96 34.43 -25.35
C GLY A 220 -7.50 33.25 -24.53
N ILE A 221 -6.62 32.62 -23.76
CA ILE A 221 -6.99 31.53 -22.83
C ILE A 221 -7.24 32.08 -21.43
N ASP A 222 -8.12 31.43 -20.68
CA ASP A 222 -8.37 31.80 -19.28
C ASP A 222 -7.25 31.31 -18.34
N GLY A 223 -7.29 31.76 -17.08
CA GLY A 223 -6.30 31.35 -16.08
C GLY A 223 -6.34 29.86 -15.71
N ARG A 224 -7.46 29.16 -15.98
CA ARG A 224 -7.55 27.70 -15.75
C ARG A 224 -6.75 26.98 -16.83
N GLU A 225 -6.87 27.39 -18.08
CA GLU A 225 -6.14 26.82 -19.20
C GLU A 225 -4.63 27.11 -19.10
N GLU A 226 -4.25 28.30 -18.64
CA GLU A 226 -2.85 28.61 -18.37
C GLU A 226 -2.27 27.72 -17.25
N ALA A 227 -3.05 27.52 -16.16
CA ALA A 227 -2.65 26.62 -15.08
C ALA A 227 -2.51 25.17 -15.57
N PHE A 228 -3.49 24.68 -16.34
CA PHE A 228 -3.45 23.35 -16.94
C PHE A 228 -2.20 23.18 -17.82
N PHE A 229 -1.88 24.17 -18.65
CA PHE A 229 -0.71 24.13 -19.53
C PHE A 229 0.60 23.98 -18.76
N ASN A 230 0.79 24.77 -17.69
CA ASN A 230 1.98 24.69 -16.85
C ASN A 230 2.10 23.32 -16.15
N ASP A 231 0.97 22.77 -15.69
CA ASP A 231 0.91 21.43 -15.14
C ASP A 231 1.19 20.33 -16.15
N ALA A 232 0.65 20.47 -17.36
CA ALA A 232 0.85 19.54 -18.45
C ALA A 232 2.32 19.51 -18.88
N ILE A 233 3.01 20.66 -18.95
CA ILE A 233 4.46 20.72 -19.20
C ILE A 233 5.23 19.94 -18.14
N SER A 234 4.85 20.12 -16.87
CA SER A 234 5.51 19.46 -15.74
C SER A 234 5.32 17.94 -15.81
N ALA A 235 4.12 17.49 -16.16
CA ALA A 235 3.81 16.09 -16.39
C ALA A 235 4.54 15.50 -17.62
N LEU A 236 4.61 16.25 -18.73
CA LEU A 236 5.34 15.86 -19.94
C LEU A 236 6.84 15.67 -19.64
N ALA A 237 7.43 16.59 -18.88
CA ALA A 237 8.84 16.50 -18.47
C ALA A 237 9.12 15.27 -17.58
N ALA A 238 8.12 14.74 -16.88
CA ALA A 238 8.23 13.54 -16.04
C ALA A 238 8.04 12.22 -16.82
N LEU A 239 7.49 12.25 -18.04
CA LEU A 239 7.21 11.04 -18.84
C LEU A 239 8.45 10.19 -19.14
N PRO A 240 9.63 10.76 -19.49
CA PRO A 240 10.84 9.95 -19.71
C PRO A 240 11.22 9.13 -18.47
N GLY A 241 11.05 9.72 -17.28
CA GLY A 241 11.26 9.05 -16.01
C GLY A 241 10.26 7.92 -15.79
N TYR A 242 8.97 8.18 -16.04
CA TYR A 242 7.88 7.18 -15.96
C TYR A 242 8.16 5.95 -16.82
N GLY A 243 8.64 6.15 -18.05
CA GLY A 243 9.28 5.16 -18.91
C GLY A 243 8.43 3.97 -19.39
N ALA A 244 7.16 3.86 -18.99
CA ALA A 244 6.22 2.98 -19.67
C ALA A 244 5.76 3.63 -20.98
N PRO A 245 5.61 2.86 -22.08
CA PRO A 245 5.13 3.39 -23.36
C PRO A 245 3.61 3.65 -23.36
N LEU A 246 2.93 3.39 -22.25
CA LEU A 246 1.49 3.53 -22.10
C LEU A 246 1.08 3.97 -20.69
N TYR A 247 -0.07 4.64 -20.59
CA TYR A 247 -0.75 4.98 -19.35
C TYR A 247 -2.01 4.12 -19.22
N LEU A 248 -2.13 3.37 -18.12
CA LEU A 248 -3.31 2.55 -17.84
C LEU A 248 -4.33 3.34 -17.02
N GLN A 249 -5.44 3.69 -17.63
CA GLN A 249 -6.58 4.27 -16.92
C GLN A 249 -7.57 3.16 -16.54
N LEU A 250 -7.80 2.98 -15.24
CA LEU A 250 -8.84 2.08 -14.75
C LEU A 250 -10.21 2.70 -15.03
N ALA A 251 -10.97 2.12 -15.95
CA ALA A 251 -12.28 2.63 -16.35
C ALA A 251 -13.43 2.03 -15.53
N SER A 252 -13.32 0.74 -15.21
CA SER A 252 -14.27 0.02 -14.38
C SER A 252 -13.59 -1.20 -13.77
N PHE A 253 -14.17 -1.75 -12.71
CA PHE A 253 -13.72 -2.99 -12.09
C PHE A 253 -14.92 -3.79 -11.60
N ARG A 254 -14.74 -5.10 -11.51
CA ARG A 254 -15.66 -6.00 -10.80
C ARG A 254 -14.90 -6.60 -9.63
N GLN A 255 -15.25 -6.17 -8.43
CA GLN A 255 -14.66 -6.74 -7.22
C GLN A 255 -15.25 -8.12 -6.97
N VAL A 256 -14.38 -9.12 -6.87
CA VAL A 256 -14.75 -10.47 -6.45
C VAL A 256 -14.13 -10.67 -5.07
N GLU A 257 -14.94 -10.65 -4.03
CA GLU A 257 -14.49 -10.88 -2.66
C GLU A 257 -14.39 -12.39 -2.43
N ALA A 258 -13.20 -12.86 -2.07
CA ALA A 258 -12.99 -14.24 -1.66
C ALA A 258 -12.74 -14.26 -0.14
N SER A 259 -13.73 -14.71 0.64
CA SER A 259 -13.53 -14.98 2.06
C SER A 259 -12.79 -16.30 2.24
N GLY A 260 -11.48 -16.24 2.41
CA GLY A 260 -10.69 -17.39 2.82
C GLY A 260 -10.98 -17.73 4.28
N LEU A 261 -11.84 -18.73 4.53
CA LEU A 261 -12.06 -19.24 5.88
C LEU A 261 -10.81 -20.02 6.32
N GLN A 262 -9.89 -19.37 7.03
CA GLN A 262 -8.73 -20.05 7.60
C GLN A 262 -9.13 -20.73 8.91
N ILE A 263 -9.32 -22.05 8.87
CA ILE A 263 -9.48 -22.86 10.09
C ILE A 263 -8.09 -23.21 10.59
N SER A 264 -7.58 -22.49 11.58
CA SER A 264 -6.34 -22.81 12.26
C SER A 264 -6.59 -23.82 13.39
N HIS A 265 -6.22 -25.09 13.17
CA HIS A 265 -6.27 -26.13 14.20
C HIS A 265 -4.99 -26.14 15.03
N SER A 266 -5.07 -25.68 16.29
CA SER A 266 -3.95 -25.70 17.22
C SER A 266 -3.80 -27.07 17.89
N ALA A 267 -2.94 -27.93 17.35
CA ALA A 267 -2.71 -29.29 17.87
C ALA A 267 -2.26 -29.34 19.35
N GLY A 268 -1.69 -28.26 19.88
CA GLY A 268 -1.26 -28.15 21.28
C GLY A 268 -2.37 -27.76 22.27
N ALA A 269 -3.52 -27.26 21.79
CA ALA A 269 -4.58 -26.79 22.68
C ALA A 269 -5.12 -27.89 23.63
N PRO A 270 -5.40 -29.14 23.18
CA PRO A 270 -5.86 -30.20 24.07
C PRO A 270 -4.86 -30.51 25.20
N VAL A 271 -3.56 -30.49 24.92
CA VAL A 271 -2.50 -30.77 25.90
C VAL A 271 -2.48 -29.70 27.00
N VAL A 272 -2.61 -28.43 26.62
CA VAL A 272 -2.67 -27.31 27.58
C VAL A 272 -3.90 -27.41 28.48
N TYR A 273 -5.08 -27.71 27.90
CA TYR A 273 -6.30 -27.88 28.68
C TYR A 273 -6.25 -29.07 29.64
N VAL A 274 -5.67 -30.19 29.21
CA VAL A 274 -5.43 -31.36 30.08
C VAL A 274 -4.49 -30.99 31.23
N GLY A 275 -3.38 -30.29 30.93
CA GLY A 275 -2.44 -29.81 31.95
C GLY A 275 -3.10 -28.87 32.97
N PHE A 276 -3.91 -27.91 32.48
CA PHE A 276 -4.67 -27.00 33.33
C PHE A 276 -5.66 -27.76 34.23
N ALA A 277 -6.41 -28.73 33.68
CA ALA A 277 -7.35 -29.54 34.43
C ALA A 277 -6.67 -30.36 35.54
N LEU A 278 -5.50 -30.94 35.26
CA LEU A 278 -4.70 -31.64 36.28
C LEU A 278 -4.21 -30.72 37.38
N LEU A 279 -3.81 -29.49 37.03
CA LEU A 279 -3.33 -28.49 37.99
C LEU A 279 -4.45 -28.05 38.94
N VAL A 280 -5.63 -27.74 38.38
CA VAL A 280 -6.84 -27.42 39.16
C VAL A 280 -7.19 -28.58 40.10
N THR A 281 -7.19 -29.81 39.59
CA THR A 281 -7.46 -31.02 40.38
C THR A 281 -6.45 -31.19 41.52
N GLY A 282 -5.16 -30.98 41.26
CA GLY A 282 -4.11 -31.05 42.28
C GLY A 282 -4.31 -30.04 43.41
N ILE A 283 -4.71 -28.81 43.07
CA ILE A 283 -5.07 -27.77 44.05
C ILE A 283 -6.23 -28.26 44.92
N PHE A 284 -7.30 -28.80 44.32
CA PHE A 284 -8.43 -29.35 45.07
C PHE A 284 -7.99 -30.47 46.01
N ILE A 285 -7.19 -31.43 45.56
CA ILE A 285 -6.68 -32.52 46.41
C ILE A 285 -5.88 -31.96 47.60
N MET A 286 -5.03 -30.96 47.38
CA MET A 286 -4.25 -30.30 48.43
C MET A 286 -5.12 -29.56 49.45
N PHE A 287 -6.23 -28.96 49.02
CA PHE A 287 -7.18 -28.31 49.93
C PHE A 287 -8.02 -29.32 50.73
N TYR A 288 -8.41 -30.43 50.09
CA TYR A 288 -9.32 -31.40 50.69
C TYR A 288 -8.64 -32.46 51.54
N THR A 289 -7.34 -32.74 51.32
CA THR A 289 -6.58 -33.72 52.11
C THR A 289 -5.95 -33.08 53.33
N SER A 290 -6.41 -33.45 54.54
CA SER A 290 -5.80 -33.02 55.80
C SER A 290 -4.91 -34.13 56.36
N HIS A 291 -3.61 -33.88 56.52
CA HIS A 291 -2.74 -34.80 57.25
C HIS A 291 -3.11 -34.77 58.74
N ARG A 292 -3.50 -35.93 59.27
CA ARG A 292 -3.83 -36.13 60.68
C ARG A 292 -2.80 -37.11 61.27
N ARG A 293 -2.28 -36.81 62.45
CA ARG A 293 -1.35 -37.70 63.18
C ARG A 293 -1.95 -38.00 64.54
N VAL A 294 -1.95 -39.28 64.90
CA VAL A 294 -2.40 -39.75 66.21
C VAL A 294 -1.28 -40.58 66.79
N TRP A 295 -0.96 -40.32 68.05
CA TRP A 295 0.01 -41.05 68.84
C TRP A 295 -0.70 -41.71 70.02
N ALA A 296 -0.30 -42.94 70.32
CA ALA A 296 -0.75 -43.70 71.47
C ALA A 296 0.48 -44.10 72.27
N TRP A 297 0.46 -43.81 73.57
CA TRP A 297 1.52 -44.19 74.49
C TRP A 297 0.91 -44.98 75.66
N LEU A 298 1.47 -46.17 75.92
CA LEU A 298 1.09 -46.99 77.07
C LEU A 298 2.21 -46.98 78.11
N ALA A 299 1.85 -46.77 79.37
CA ALA A 299 2.72 -46.94 80.52
C ALA A 299 2.02 -47.74 81.61
N VAL A 300 2.78 -48.51 82.38
CA VAL A 300 2.28 -49.27 83.52
C VAL A 300 2.78 -48.60 84.80
N GLU A 301 1.86 -48.07 85.61
CA GLU A 301 2.14 -47.37 86.86
C GLU A 301 1.22 -47.94 87.96
N ASP A 302 1.80 -48.29 89.12
CA ASP A 302 1.10 -48.76 90.33
C ASP A 302 0.00 -49.82 90.11
N GLY A 303 0.32 -50.84 89.31
CA GLY A 303 -0.59 -51.97 89.05
C GLY A 303 -1.74 -51.66 88.09
N ALA A 304 -1.78 -50.47 87.48
CA ALA A 304 -2.71 -50.09 86.43
C ALA A 304 -1.98 -49.77 85.11
N THR A 305 -2.62 -50.08 83.97
CA THR A 305 -2.11 -49.70 82.65
C THR A 305 -2.76 -48.39 82.22
N ARG A 306 -1.95 -47.34 82.02
CA ARG A 306 -2.39 -46.02 81.56
C ARG A 306 -2.14 -45.88 80.06
N LEU A 307 -3.22 -45.66 79.30
CA LEU A 307 -3.16 -45.32 77.88
C LEU A 307 -3.34 -43.81 77.70
N LEU A 308 -2.36 -43.15 77.09
CA LEU A 308 -2.43 -41.75 76.69
C LEU A 308 -2.53 -41.65 75.17
N LEU A 309 -3.65 -41.08 74.70
CA LEU A 309 -3.87 -40.78 73.28
C LEU A 309 -3.69 -39.28 73.05
N ALA A 310 -2.85 -38.91 72.10
CA ALA A 310 -2.64 -37.54 71.65
C ALA A 310 -2.78 -37.47 70.13
N GLY A 311 -3.27 -36.35 69.59
CA GLY A 311 -3.41 -36.21 68.15
C GLY A 311 -3.30 -34.77 67.70
N THR A 312 -2.76 -34.57 66.48
CA THR A 312 -2.68 -33.26 65.83
C THR A 312 -3.20 -33.33 64.41
N GLY A 313 -3.90 -32.28 63.98
CA GLY A 313 -4.38 -32.11 62.61
C GLY A 313 -3.94 -30.76 62.06
N ASN A 314 -3.41 -30.75 60.83
CA ASN A 314 -2.86 -29.54 60.21
C ASN A 314 -3.94 -28.53 59.75
N ARG A 315 -5.17 -29.01 59.46
CA ARG A 315 -6.33 -28.21 59.01
C ARG A 315 -7.63 -28.80 59.58
N ARG A 316 -8.67 -27.98 59.79
CA ARG A 316 -10.00 -28.37 60.34
C ARG A 316 -9.94 -29.01 61.75
N GLN A 317 -9.40 -28.27 62.73
CA GLN A 317 -9.25 -28.75 64.11
C GLN A 317 -10.58 -29.16 64.77
N ALA A 318 -11.70 -28.48 64.46
CA ALA A 318 -13.01 -28.80 65.01
C ALA A 318 -13.53 -30.18 64.55
N ASP A 319 -13.38 -30.50 63.26
CA ASP A 319 -13.77 -31.82 62.72
C ASP A 319 -12.84 -32.92 63.27
N PHE A 320 -11.53 -32.64 63.33
CA PHE A 320 -10.58 -33.57 63.93
C PHE A 320 -10.87 -33.84 65.41
N ALA A 321 -11.27 -32.82 66.19
CA ALA A 321 -11.62 -33.00 67.60
C ALA A 321 -12.85 -33.91 67.78
N ARG A 322 -13.86 -33.80 66.90
CA ARG A 322 -15.03 -34.69 66.90
C ARG A 322 -14.62 -36.12 66.57
N ASP A 323 -13.87 -36.31 65.48
CA ASP A 323 -13.40 -37.63 65.04
C ASP A 323 -12.49 -38.28 66.11
N PHE A 324 -11.62 -37.49 66.75
CA PHE A 324 -10.74 -37.96 67.82
C PHE A 324 -11.51 -38.30 69.10
N ALA A 325 -12.54 -37.53 69.45
CA ALA A 325 -13.42 -37.85 70.58
C ALA A 325 -14.23 -39.14 70.34
N GLU A 326 -14.63 -39.41 69.09
CA GLU A 326 -15.25 -40.68 68.72
C GLU A 326 -14.25 -41.84 68.79
N LEU A 327 -13.03 -41.65 68.27
CA LEU A 327 -11.95 -42.63 68.40
C LEU A 327 -11.66 -42.96 69.87
N ARG A 328 -11.54 -41.94 70.73
CA ARG A 328 -11.36 -42.10 72.18
C ARG A 328 -12.49 -42.91 72.81
N ARG A 329 -13.74 -42.62 72.46
CA ARG A 329 -14.92 -43.36 72.96
C ARG A 329 -14.89 -44.82 72.54
N ARG A 330 -14.58 -45.12 71.28
CA ARG A 330 -14.48 -46.49 70.76
C ARG A 330 -13.35 -47.28 71.43
N VAL A 331 -12.19 -46.65 71.64
CA VAL A 331 -11.06 -47.27 72.34
C VAL A 331 -11.40 -47.52 73.80
N ALA A 332 -12.00 -46.56 74.51
CA ALA A 332 -12.44 -46.74 75.89
C ALA A 332 -13.46 -47.88 76.03
N ALA A 333 -14.51 -47.90 75.18
CA ALA A 333 -15.51 -48.95 75.20
C ALA A 333 -14.92 -50.35 74.95
N ARG A 334 -13.92 -50.46 74.07
CA ARG A 334 -13.22 -51.74 73.80
C ARG A 334 -12.31 -52.17 74.96
N LEU A 335 -11.65 -51.22 75.61
CA LEU A 335 -10.81 -51.52 76.78
C LEU A 335 -11.65 -51.89 78.00
N ASP A 336 -12.79 -51.24 78.22
CA ASP A 336 -13.74 -51.58 79.29
C ASP A 336 -14.33 -52.99 79.11
N GLN A 337 -14.62 -53.39 77.86
CA GLN A 337 -15.05 -54.77 77.55
C GLN A 337 -13.96 -55.82 77.87
N LEU A 338 -12.68 -55.46 77.77
CA LEU A 338 -11.56 -56.35 78.07
C LEU A 338 -11.21 -56.36 79.57
N ALA A 339 -11.68 -55.39 80.36
CA ALA A 339 -11.39 -55.24 81.78
C ALA A 339 -12.45 -55.86 82.72
N GLN A 340 -13.58 -56.33 82.22
CA GLN A 340 -14.56 -57.07 83.05
C GLN A 340 -14.00 -58.46 83.41
N PRO A 341 -13.98 -58.87 84.69
CA PRO A 341 -13.54 -60.21 85.06
C PRO A 341 -14.52 -61.22 84.46
N VAL A 342 -13.98 -62.27 83.82
CA VAL A 342 -14.75 -63.44 83.41
C VAL A 342 -15.46 -63.97 84.65
N ALA A 343 -16.77 -63.76 84.74
CA ALA A 343 -17.60 -64.41 85.73
C ALA A 343 -17.50 -65.92 85.49
N ALA A 344 -16.92 -66.64 86.45
CA ALA A 344 -16.91 -68.09 86.46
C ALA A 344 -18.36 -68.60 86.41
N ALA A 345 -18.70 -69.32 85.35
CA ALA A 345 -19.93 -70.07 85.24
C ALA A 345 -19.56 -71.56 85.26
N SER A 346 -19.86 -72.17 86.42
CA SER A 346 -20.07 -73.59 86.75
C SER A 346 -19.07 -74.63 86.27
#